data_AF-A0A7X7MXZ4-F1
#
_entry.id   AF-A0A7X7MXZ4-F1
#
_cell.length_a   1.000
_cell.length_b   1.000
_cell.length_c   1.000
_cell.angle_alpha   90.00
_cell.angle_beta   90.00
_cell.angle_gamma   90.00
#
_symmetry.space_group_name_H-M   'P 1'
#
loop_
_entity.id
_entity.type
_entity.pdbx_description
1 polymer ?
#
loop_
_entity_poly.entity_id
_entity_poly.type
_entity_poly.pdbx_seq_one_letter_code
_entity_poly.pdbx_strand_id
1 'polypeptide(L)' 'SLFMAEMSRKHNNANILALGGRILEPELAIEIVDVWLYTEFEGGRHQRRTDLLDSM' A
#
# COMPACT_ATOMS: atom_id res chain seq x y z
N SER A 1 6.47 7.01 -1.82
CA SER A 1 5.76 8.21 -2.31
C SER A 1 4.26 8.01 -2.13
N LEU A 2 3.47 9.08 -2.13
CA LEU A 2 2.01 9.02 -1.95
C LEU A 2 1.33 8.11 -2.98
N PHE A 3 1.68 8.27 -4.27
CA PHE A 3 1.17 7.41 -5.35
C PHE A 3 1.44 5.91 -5.10
N MET A 4 2.65 5.55 -4.70
CA MET A 4 2.99 4.14 -4.45
C MET A 4 2.27 3.60 -3.21
N ALA A 5 2.06 4.43 -2.19
CA ALA A 5 1.32 4.07 -1.00
C ALA A 5 -0.13 3.71 -1.37
N GLU A 6 -0.81 4.60 -2.08
CA GLU A 6 -2.16 4.39 -2.60
C GLU A 6 -2.22 3.12 -3.47
N MET A 7 -1.38 3.02 -4.50
CA MET A 7 -1.42 1.88 -5.44
C MET A 7 -1.12 0.55 -4.76
N SER A 8 -0.22 0.53 -3.77
CA SER A 8 0.08 -0.70 -3.01
C SER A 8 -1.15 -1.21 -2.24
N ARG A 9 -1.92 -0.31 -1.64
CA ARG A 9 -3.15 -0.67 -0.93
C ARG A 9 -4.27 -1.00 -1.91
N LYS A 10 -4.50 -0.11 -2.88
CA LYS A 10 -5.58 -0.18 -3.88
C LYS A 10 -5.53 -1.42 -4.78
N HIS A 11 -4.34 -1.82 -5.23
CA HIS A 11 -4.19 -2.89 -6.21
C HIS A 11 -3.61 -4.20 -5.66
N ASN A 12 -2.86 -4.16 -4.56
CA ASN A 12 -2.22 -5.35 -4.02
C ASN A 12 -2.78 -5.78 -2.66
N ASN A 13 -3.74 -5.02 -2.11
CA ASN A 13 -4.25 -5.21 -0.76
C ASN A 13 -3.12 -5.36 0.29
N ALA A 14 -2.02 -4.62 0.11
CA ALA A 14 -0.85 -4.74 0.96
C ALA A 14 -1.24 -4.58 2.44
N ASN A 15 -0.83 -5.51 3.30
CA ASN A 15 -1.15 -5.54 4.73
C ASN A 15 -0.01 -5.01 5.62
N ILE A 16 1.17 -4.78 5.04
CA ILE A 16 2.35 -4.21 5.69
C ILE A 16 2.90 -3.10 4.80
N LEU A 17 3.26 -1.98 5.43
CA LEU A 17 3.95 -0.85 4.80
C LEU A 17 5.36 -0.73 5.39
N ALA A 18 6.38 -0.74 4.53
CA ALA A 18 7.77 -0.52 4.92
C ALA A 18 8.24 0.86 4.44
N LEU A 19 8.87 1.63 5.32
CA LEU A 19 9.33 3.00 5.06
C LEU A 19 10.82 3.16 5.35
N GLY A 20 11.51 3.92 4.50
CA GLY A 20 12.94 4.18 4.64
C GLY A 20 13.22 5.29 5.64
N GLY A 21 13.60 4.95 6.87
CA GLY A 21 13.81 5.93 7.96
C GLY A 21 14.98 6.92 7.77
N ARG A 22 15.85 6.71 6.78
CA ARG A 22 16.91 7.67 6.38
C ARG A 22 16.65 8.31 5.02
N ILE A 23 15.51 8.03 4.41
CA ILE A 23 15.18 8.43 3.03
C ILE A 23 14.02 9.42 3.03
N LEU A 24 13.05 9.24 3.92
CA LEU A 24 11.86 10.08 4.01
C LEU A 24 12.02 11.13 5.11
N GLU A 25 11.63 12.36 4.80
CA GLU A 25 11.35 13.35 5.83
C GLU A 25 10.13 12.90 6.68
N PRO A 26 10.10 13.20 7.99
CA PRO A 26 9.04 12.74 8.88
C PRO A 26 7.62 13.11 8.41
N GLU A 27 7.43 14.33 7.92
CA GLU A 27 6.13 14.82 7.45
C GLU A 27 5.63 14.01 6.25
N LEU A 28 6.51 13.77 5.26
CA LEU A 28 6.19 12.95 4.10
C LEU A 28 5.91 11.49 4.49
N ALA A 29 6.61 10.97 5.49
CA ALA A 29 6.36 9.62 6.00
C ALA A 29 4.96 9.51 6.61
N ILE A 30 4.52 10.51 7.37
CA ILE A 30 3.17 10.59 7.94
C ILE A 30 2.12 10.63 6.82
N GLU A 31 2.29 11.51 5.83
CA GLU A 31 1.34 11.59 4.70
C GLU A 31 1.24 10.25 3.92
N ILE A 32 2.38 9.56 3.74
CA ILE A 32 2.41 8.23 3.12
C ILE A 32 1.61 7.22 3.95
N VAL A 33 1.75 7.23 5.27
CA VAL A 33 1.02 6.35 6.18
C VAL A 33 -0.48 6.64 6.10
N ASP A 34 -0.89 7.92 6.13
CA ASP A 34 -2.29 8.31 6.04
C ASP A 34 -2.92 7.85 4.73
N VAL A 35 -2.27 8.12 3.59
CA VAL A 35 -2.75 7.65 2.28
C VAL A 35 -2.89 6.13 2.28
N TRP A 36 -1.92 5.39 2.81
CA TRP A 36 -1.98 3.93 2.83
C TRP A 36 -3.08 3.39 3.74
N LEU A 37 -3.30 3.98 4.91
CA LEU A 37 -4.32 3.55 5.88
C LEU A 37 -5.74 3.79 5.38
N TYR A 38 -5.97 4.94 4.73
CA TYR A 38 -7.31 5.34 4.29
C TYR A 38 -7.66 4.91 2.86
N THR A 39 -6.69 4.40 2.09
CA THR A 39 -6.99 3.84 0.76
C THR A 39 -7.67 2.48 0.90
N GLU A 40 -8.84 2.33 0.29
CA GLU A 40 -9.53 1.04 0.23
C GLU A 40 -8.98 0.17 -0.91
N PHE A 41 -9.02 -1.14 -0.71
CA PHE A 41 -8.66 -2.09 -1.75
C PHE A 41 -9.77 -2.15 -2.82
N GLU A 42 -9.40 -2.03 -4.11
CA GLU A 42 -10.38 -2.02 -5.22
C GLU A 42 -11.00 -3.40 -5.50
N GLY A 43 -10.36 -4.50 -5.07
CA GLY A 43 -10.83 -5.84 -5.40
C GLY A 43 -10.91 -6.09 -6.92
N GLY A 44 -11.99 -6.75 -7.36
CA GLY A 44 -12.24 -7.01 -8.78
C GLY A 44 -11.08 -7.76 -9.46
N ARG A 45 -10.51 -7.18 -10.53
CA ARG A 45 -9.38 -7.80 -11.26
C ARG A 45 -8.14 -8.01 -10.39
N HIS A 46 -8.01 -7.26 -9.30
CA HIS A 46 -6.89 -7.35 -8.37
C HIS A 46 -7.01 -8.53 -7.42
N GLN A 47 -8.23 -8.92 -7.03
CA GLN A 47 -8.48 -10.04 -6.12
C GLN A 47 -7.88 -11.35 -6.65
N ARG A 48 -8.04 -11.60 -7.96
CA ARG A 48 -7.46 -12.80 -8.59
C ARG A 48 -5.96 -12.91 -8.36
N ARG A 49 -5.23 -11.78 -8.35
CA ARG A 49 -3.78 -11.79 -8.14
C ARG A 49 -3.41 -11.98 -6.67
N THR A 50 -4.18 -11.41 -5.76
CA THR A 50 -3.95 -11.59 -4.32
C THR A 50 -4.26 -13.02 -3.89
N ASP A 51 -5.34 -13.63 -4.40
CA ASP A 51 -5.70 -15.03 -4.10
C ASP A 51 -4.59 -16.00 -4.53
N LEU A 52 -3.96 -15.74 -5.67
CA LEU A 52 -2.83 -16.55 -6.15
C LEU A 52 -1.65 -16.49 -5.16
N LEU A 53 -1.36 -15.32 -4.58
CA LEU A 53 -0.28 -15.15 -3.61
C LEU A 53 -0.62 -15.80 -2.26
N ASP A 54 -1.87 -15.71 -1.82
CA ASP A 54 -2.33 -16.31 -0.56
C ASP A 54 -2.35 -17.85 -0.62
N SER A 55 -2.50 -18.41 -1.84
CA SER A 55 -2.48 -19.86 -2.07
C SER A 55 -1.09 -20.48 -2.30
N MET A 56 -0.02 -19.69 -2.24
CA MET A 56 1.38 -20.17 -2.35
C MET A 56 1.85 -20.80 -1.04
#